data_AF-A0A662AFX2-F1
#
_entry.id   AF-A0A662AFX2-F1
#
_cell.length_a   1.000
_cell.length_b   1.000
_cell.length_c   1.000
_cell.angle_alpha   90.00
_cell.angle_beta   90.00
_cell.angle_gamma   90.00
#
_symmetry.space_group_name_H-M   'P 1'
#
loop_
_entity.id
_entity.type
_entity.pdbx_description
1 polymer ?
#
loop_
_entity_poly.entity_id
_entity_poly.type
_entity_poly.pdbx_seq_one_letter_code
_entity_poly.pdbx_strand_id
1 'polypeptide(L)'
;MKNKAKIFVLDTNVVLHDHRCIYHFEENDVVIPIVVLEELDRFKKGNEQINFQAREFMREMDKLSGEDLFKSGVSLGEDNGTLYVETGKAFSEELSESFSEKNADNRILAIAEFIKNSNSEKDM
;
A
#
# COMPACT_ATOMS: atom_id res chain seq x y z
N MET A 1 -1.05 -5.91 27.77
CA MET A 1 -0.21 -6.35 26.65
C MET A 1 -0.23 -5.25 25.61
N LYS A 2 0.91 -4.64 25.26
CA LYS A 2 0.96 -3.76 24.08
C LYS A 2 0.71 -4.65 22.86
N ASN A 3 -0.36 -4.39 22.11
CA ASN A 3 -0.60 -5.05 20.85
C ASN A 3 0.59 -4.71 19.94
N LYS A 4 1.20 -5.70 19.28
CA LYS A 4 2.29 -5.43 18.36
C LYS A 4 1.70 -4.74 17.14
N ALA A 5 2.14 -3.51 16.85
CA ALA A 5 1.70 -2.78 15.67
C ALA A 5 1.93 -3.66 14.43
N LYS A 6 0.87 -3.85 13.65
CA LYS A 6 0.87 -4.65 12.43
C LYS A 6 1.18 -3.74 11.24
N ILE A 7 1.52 -4.37 10.12
CA ILE A 7 1.61 -3.69 8.84
C ILE A 7 0.55 -4.26 7.91
N PHE A 8 -0.26 -3.38 7.33
CA PHE A 8 -1.28 -3.72 6.36
C PHE A 8 -0.82 -3.34 4.95
N VAL A 9 -0.79 -4.31 4.03
CA VAL A 9 -0.51 -4.06 2.62
C VAL A 9 -1.83 -3.96 1.87
N LEU A 10 -2.08 -2.83 1.22
CA LEU A 10 -3.36 -2.57 0.56
C LEU A 10 -3.44 -3.17 -0.84
N ASP A 11 -4.67 -3.51 -1.22
CA ASP A 11 -5.09 -3.89 -2.56
C ASP A 11 -5.99 -2.80 -3.17
N THR A 12 -6.05 -2.75 -4.50
CA THR A 12 -6.89 -1.84 -5.27
C THR A 12 -8.37 -1.95 -4.87
N ASN A 13 -8.88 -3.16 -4.61
CA ASN A 13 -10.28 -3.35 -4.24
C ASN A 13 -10.65 -2.66 -2.92
N VAL A 14 -9.73 -2.64 -1.94
CA VAL A 14 -9.95 -1.96 -0.66
C VAL A 14 -10.10 -0.46 -0.89
N VAL A 15 -9.26 0.12 -1.74
CA VAL A 15 -9.30 1.54 -2.09
C VAL A 15 -10.54 1.89 -2.91
N LEU A 16 -10.93 1.05 -3.87
CA LEU A 16 -12.12 1.27 -4.70
C LEU A 16 -13.43 1.15 -3.90
N HIS A 17 -13.41 0.45 -2.76
CA HIS A 17 -14.54 0.43 -1.84
C HIS A 17 -14.62 1.72 -1.00
N ASP A 18 -13.47 2.23 -0.53
CA ASP A 18 -13.38 3.44 0.28
C ASP A 18 -12.03 4.17 0.13
N HIS A 19 -12.07 5.37 -0.43
CA HIS A 19 -10.92 6.24 -0.65
C HIS A 19 -10.28 6.77 0.65
N ARG A 20 -10.91 6.56 1.81
CA ARG A 20 -10.34 6.92 3.14
C ARG A 20 -9.81 5.70 3.89
N CYS A 21 -9.73 4.54 3.24
CA CYS A 21 -9.34 3.28 3.89
C CYS A 21 -8.02 3.36 4.67
N ILE A 22 -7.05 4.16 4.22
CA ILE A 22 -5.75 4.35 4.88
C ILE A 22 -5.87 4.85 6.34
N TYR A 23 -6.97 5.52 6.70
CA TYR A 23 -7.21 6.04 8.04
C TYR A 23 -7.99 5.08 8.96
N HIS A 24 -8.32 3.88 8.49
CA HIS A 24 -9.12 2.90 9.24
C HIS A 24 -8.29 1.79 9.91
N PHE A 25 -6.97 1.96 9.95
CA PHE A 25 -6.04 0.96 10.49
C PHE A 25 -5.53 1.30 11.89
N GLU A 26 -6.05 2.35 12.55
CA GLU A 26 -5.64 2.74 13.90
C GLU A 26 -4.11 2.92 13.98
N GLU A 27 -3.45 2.49 15.05
CA GLU A 27 -2.00 2.64 15.26
C GLU A 27 -1.11 1.82 14.31
N ASN A 28 -1.69 1.11 13.34
CA ASN A 28 -0.98 0.18 12.48
C ASN A 28 -0.48 0.86 11.20
N ASP A 29 0.70 0.45 10.74
CA ASP A 29 1.30 0.99 9.52
C ASP A 29 0.60 0.45 8.28
N VAL A 30 0.53 1.28 7.25
CA VAL A 30 -0.14 0.97 5.99
C VAL A 30 0.86 1.10 4.85
N VAL A 31 0.92 0.08 4.00
CA VAL A 31 1.76 0.05 2.81
C VAL A 31 0.86 0.02 1.58
N ILE A 32 1.05 0.97 0.67
CA ILE A 32 0.45 0.97 -0.65
C ILE A 32 1.49 0.47 -1.65
N PRO A 33 1.29 -0.71 -2.26
CA PRO A 33 2.07 -1.14 -3.41
C PRO A 33 1.95 -0.15 -4.56
N ILE A 34 3.05 0.19 -5.24
CA ILE A 34 3.00 1.08 -6.42
C ILE A 34 2.05 0.57 -7.50
N VAL A 35 1.91 -0.76 -7.63
CA VAL A 35 0.98 -1.37 -8.58
C VAL A 35 -0.45 -0.93 -8.32
N VAL A 36 -0.88 -0.79 -7.06
CA VAL A 36 -2.22 -0.33 -6.71
C VAL A 36 -2.45 1.09 -7.23
N LEU A 37 -1.46 1.98 -7.11
CA LEU A 37 -1.55 3.33 -7.66
C LEU A 37 -1.65 3.32 -9.20
N GLU A 38 -0.90 2.44 -9.87
CA GLU A 38 -0.97 2.23 -11.32
C GLU A 38 -2.38 1.74 -11.75
N GLU A 39 -2.99 0.85 -10.97
CA GLU A 39 -4.33 0.36 -11.27
C GLU A 39 -5.40 1.45 -11.08
N LEU A 40 -5.33 2.17 -9.97
CA LEU A 40 -6.26 3.26 -9.64
C LEU A 40 -6.23 4.37 -10.69
N ASP A 41 -5.08 4.62 -11.33
CA ASP A 41 -5.00 5.58 -12.44
C ASP A 41 -5.91 5.18 -13.61
N ARG A 42 -6.00 3.88 -13.91
CA ARG A 42 -6.90 3.34 -14.94
C ARG A 42 -8.37 3.52 -14.56
N PHE A 43 -8.68 3.43 -13.26
CA PHE A 43 -10.03 3.61 -12.73
C PHE A 43 -10.47 5.08 -12.60
N LYS A 44 -9.64 6.08 -12.96
CA LYS A 44 -10.09 7.50 -12.90
C LYS A 44 -11.15 7.86 -13.93
N LYS A 45 -11.27 7.07 -15.02
CA LYS A 45 -12.09 7.39 -16.18
C LYS A 45 -13.49 6.77 -16.08
N GLY A 46 -14.48 7.61 -15.83
CA GLY A 46 -15.88 7.19 -15.78
C GLY A 46 -16.64 7.95 -14.70
N ASN A 47 -17.95 7.69 -14.62
CA ASN A 47 -18.87 8.37 -13.69
C ASN A 47 -19.44 7.45 -12.62
N GLU A 48 -18.95 6.21 -12.52
CA GLU A 48 -19.38 5.29 -11.47
C GLU A 48 -18.67 5.57 -10.14
N GLN A 49 -19.22 5.04 -9.05
CA GLN A 49 -18.69 5.21 -7.70
C GLN A 49 -17.22 4.78 -7.60
N ILE A 50 -16.81 3.66 -8.22
CA ILE A 50 -15.41 3.21 -8.22
C ILE A 50 -14.46 4.26 -8.81
N ASN A 51 -14.91 5.00 -9.83
CA ASN A 51 -14.09 6.04 -10.45
C ASN A 51 -13.97 7.27 -9.55
N PHE A 52 -15.04 7.59 -8.82
CA PHE A 52 -15.01 8.62 -7.80
C PHE A 52 -14.02 8.24 -6.68
N GLN A 53 -14.10 7.01 -6.17
CA GLN A 53 -13.20 6.50 -5.11
C GLN A 53 -11.73 6.57 -5.55
N ALA A 54 -11.41 6.12 -6.77
CA ALA A 54 -10.06 6.21 -7.32
C ALA A 54 -9.53 7.65 -7.43
N ARG A 55 -10.37 8.60 -7.88
CA ARG A 55 -9.99 10.02 -7.98
C ARG A 55 -9.77 10.67 -6.62
N GLU A 56 -10.65 10.43 -5.67
CA GLU A 56 -10.52 11.00 -4.33
C GLU A 56 -9.33 10.41 -3.58
N PHE A 57 -9.06 9.13 -3.75
CA PHE A 57 -7.87 8.51 -3.16
C PHE A 57 -6.59 9.15 -3.68
N MET A 58 -6.48 9.34 -5.00
CA MET A 58 -5.30 9.97 -5.60
C MET A 58 -5.13 11.42 -5.13
N ARG A 59 -6.23 12.18 -4.99
CA ARG A 59 -6.17 13.52 -4.38
C ARG A 59 -5.71 13.49 -2.94
N GLU A 60 -6.08 12.47 -2.19
CA GLU A 60 -5.63 12.30 -0.81
C GLU A 60 -4.14 11.99 -0.76
N MET A 61 -3.67 11.08 -1.62
CA MET A 61 -2.26 10.80 -1.81
C MET A 61 -1.48 12.07 -2.20
N ASP A 62 -2.02 12.91 -3.10
CA ASP A 62 -1.42 14.19 -3.50
C ASP A 62 -1.28 15.18 -2.34
N LYS A 63 -2.21 15.18 -1.37
CA LYS A 63 -2.11 16.02 -0.16
C LYS A 63 -1.05 15.52 0.82
N LEU A 64 -0.88 14.19 0.90
CA LEU A 64 0.08 13.54 1.79
C LEU A 64 1.50 13.54 1.20
N SER A 65 1.63 13.55 -0.12
CA SER A 65 2.87 13.35 -0.88
C SER A 65 3.81 14.57 -0.95
N GLY A 66 4.09 15.16 0.21
CA GLY A 66 5.37 15.87 0.37
C GLY A 66 6.57 14.97 0.01
N GLU A 67 7.79 15.52 0.01
CA GLU A 67 9.01 14.81 -0.45
C GLU A 67 9.30 13.45 0.24
N ASP A 68 8.63 13.17 1.38
CA ASP A 68 8.91 12.04 2.27
C ASP A 68 8.09 10.76 1.99
N LEU A 69 6.98 10.82 1.25
CA LEU A 69 6.08 9.67 1.07
C LEU A 69 6.76 8.44 0.45
N PHE A 70 7.68 8.65 -0.48
CA PHE A 70 8.42 7.59 -1.17
C PHE A 70 9.75 7.22 -0.50
N LYS A 71 10.15 7.91 0.57
CA LYS A 71 11.46 7.73 1.23
C LYS A 71 11.34 7.21 2.65
N SER A 72 10.53 7.88 3.46
CA SER A 72 10.44 7.67 4.92
C SER A 72 9.02 7.37 5.40
N GLY A 73 8.02 7.49 4.52
CA GLY A 73 6.61 7.38 4.87
C GLY A 73 6.06 8.67 5.47
N VAL A 74 4.73 8.74 5.62
CA VAL A 74 4.01 9.91 6.12
C VAL A 74 3.09 9.50 7.26
N SER A 75 3.19 10.17 8.41
CA SER A 75 2.28 9.94 9.53
C SER A 75 0.85 10.36 9.15
N LEU A 76 -0.13 9.51 9.47
CA LEU A 76 -1.55 9.75 9.21
C LEU A 76 -2.30 10.44 10.38
N GLY A 77 -1.56 10.92 11.39
CA GLY A 77 -2.11 11.59 12.58
C GLY A 77 -1.69 10.94 13.90
N GLU A 78 -2.10 11.51 15.03
CA GLU A 78 -1.68 11.06 16.37
C GLU A 78 -2.18 9.65 16.73
N ASP A 79 -3.37 9.28 16.28
CA ASP A 79 -4.00 7.98 16.55
C ASP A 79 -3.83 6.98 15.38
N ASN A 80 -3.08 7.34 14.34
CA ASN A 80 -2.88 6.51 13.16
C ASN A 80 -1.41 6.12 12.96
N GLY A 81 -1.18 4.98 12.31
CA GLY A 81 0.14 4.57 11.87
C GLY A 81 0.74 5.43 10.75
N THR A 82 1.85 4.95 10.20
CA THR A 82 2.55 5.60 9.09
C THR A 82 2.15 4.98 7.76
N LEU A 83 1.91 5.82 6.76
CA LEU A 83 1.67 5.42 5.39
C LEU A 83 2.99 5.34 4.62
N TYR A 84 3.20 4.22 3.95
CA TYR A 84 4.34 3.97 3.08
C TYR A 84 3.87 3.67 1.66
N VAL A 85 4.64 4.10 0.67
CA VAL A 85 4.48 3.63 -0.71
C VAL A 85 5.67 2.76 -1.07
N GLU A 86 5.42 1.47 -1.31
CA GLU A 86 6.48 0.55 -1.72
C GLU A 86 6.53 0.47 -3.24
N THR A 87 7.53 1.13 -3.82
CA THR A 87 7.86 1.01 -5.24
C THR A 87 8.61 -0.29 -5.45
N GLY A 88 7.98 -1.27 -6.11
CA GLY A 88 8.45 -2.65 -6.15
C GLY A 88 9.95 -2.80 -6.38
N LYS A 89 10.61 -3.56 -5.50
CA LYS A 89 11.99 -4.02 -5.70
C LYS A 89 12.00 -5.21 -6.66
N ALA A 90 13.18 -5.53 -7.20
CA ALA A 90 13.38 -6.72 -8.01
C ALA A 90 12.82 -7.94 -7.26
N PHE A 91 12.02 -8.76 -7.95
CA PHE A 91 11.52 -10.02 -7.41
C PHE A 91 12.70 -10.83 -6.85
N SER A 92 12.56 -11.43 -5.68
CA SER A 92 13.55 -12.41 -5.21
C SER A 92 13.59 -13.61 -6.16
N GLU A 93 14.67 -14.38 -6.11
CA GLU A 93 14.85 -15.56 -6.97
C GLU A 93 13.71 -16.59 -6.73
N GLU A 94 13.34 -16.84 -5.47
CA GLU A 94 12.24 -17.74 -5.08
C GLU A 94 10.84 -17.29 -5.57
N LEU A 95 10.57 -15.98 -5.55
CA LEU A 95 9.32 -15.42 -6.09
C LEU A 95 9.29 -15.50 -7.62
N SER A 96 10.43 -15.27 -8.27
CA SER A 96 10.55 -15.36 -9.73
C SER A 96 10.37 -16.78 -10.26
N GLU A 97 10.74 -17.78 -9.46
CA GLU A 97 10.54 -19.20 -9.77
C GLU A 97 9.12 -19.68 -9.47
N SER A 98 8.45 -19.10 -8.47
CA SER A 98 7.11 -19.51 -8.04
C SER A 98 5.98 -18.86 -8.85
N PHE A 99 6.21 -17.67 -9.44
CA PHE A 99 5.19 -16.95 -10.22
C PHE A 99 5.54 -16.92 -11.72
N SER A 100 4.83 -17.73 -12.50
CA SER A 100 4.98 -17.82 -13.96
C SER A 100 4.52 -16.58 -14.74
N GLU A 101 3.70 -15.71 -14.12
CA GLU A 101 3.20 -14.47 -14.70
C GLU A 101 3.44 -13.26 -13.77
N LYS A 102 3.90 -12.14 -14.34
CA LYS A 102 4.04 -10.86 -13.64
C LYS A 102 2.70 -10.10 -13.63
N ASN A 103 1.71 -10.60 -12.89
CA ASN A 103 0.44 -9.90 -12.68
C ASN A 103 0.47 -9.01 -11.41
N ALA A 104 -0.55 -8.17 -11.23
CA ALA A 104 -0.60 -7.23 -10.10
C ALA A 104 -0.67 -7.95 -8.75
N ASP A 105 -1.48 -9.00 -8.64
CA ASP A 105 -1.66 -9.79 -7.42
C ASP A 105 -0.33 -10.36 -6.90
N ASN A 106 0.46 -10.96 -7.80
CA ASN A 106 1.76 -11.53 -7.45
C ASN A 106 2.73 -10.46 -6.95
N ARG A 107 2.64 -9.23 -7.46
CA ARG A 107 3.45 -8.09 -6.97
C ARG A 107 3.04 -7.63 -5.58
N ILE A 108 1.74 -7.59 -5.29
CA ILE A 108 1.24 -7.25 -3.95
C ILE A 108 1.71 -8.29 -2.93
N LEU A 109 1.61 -9.59 -3.28
CA LEU A 109 2.11 -10.67 -2.43
C LEU A 109 3.63 -10.60 -2.22
N ALA A 110 4.40 -10.31 -3.26
CA ALA A 110 5.85 -10.12 -3.17
C ALA A 110 6.23 -9.02 -2.16
N ILE A 111 5.50 -7.90 -2.19
CA ILE A 111 5.70 -6.78 -1.27
C ILE A 111 5.34 -7.20 0.16
N ALA A 112 4.22 -7.90 0.36
CA ALA A 112 3.83 -8.37 1.68
C ALA A 112 4.87 -9.32 2.30
N GLU A 113 5.42 -10.25 1.51
CA GLU A 113 6.50 -11.13 1.96
C GLU A 113 7.78 -10.36 2.28
N PHE A 114 8.19 -9.42 1.41
CA PHE A 114 9.36 -8.58 1.64
C PHE A 114 9.27 -7.78 2.94
N ILE A 115 8.11 -7.16 3.20
CA ILE A 115 7.86 -6.39 4.43
C ILE A 115 7.91 -7.29 5.66
N LYS A 116 7.31 -8.49 5.58
CA LYS A 116 7.35 -9.46 6.68
C LYS A 116 8.79 -9.87 7.01
N ASN A 117 9.61 -10.16 6.00
CA ASN A 117 11.00 -10.58 6.19
C ASN A 117 11.86 -9.44 6.75
N SER A 118 11.71 -8.22 6.21
CA SER A 118 12.45 -7.02 6.66
C SER A 118 12.12 -6.62 8.11
N ASN A 119 10.89 -6.86 8.56
CA ASN A 119 10.52 -6.65 9.96
C ASN A 119 10.99 -7.77 10.88
N SER A 120 11.00 -9.03 10.42
CA SER A 120 11.48 -10.15 11.22
C SER A 120 12.97 -10.03 11.55
N GLU A 121 13.77 -9.41 10.65
CA GLU A 121 15.18 -9.09 10.91
C GLU A 121 15.40 -7.96 11.93
N LYS A 122 14.41 -7.06 12.11
CA LYS A 122 14.49 -5.97 13.11
C LYS A 122 14.09 -6.39 14.53
N ASP A 123 13.39 -7.52 14.65
CA ASP A 123 12.97 -8.09 15.93
C ASP A 123 14.00 -9.07 16.55
N MET A 124 15.12 -9.34 15.85
CA MET A 124 16.26 -10.15 16.32
C MET A 124 17.37 -9.26 16.89
#